data_AF-A0A6G3ZYI2-F1
#
_entry.id   AF-A0A6G3ZYI2-F1
#
_cell.length_a   1.000
_cell.length_b   1.000
_cell.length_c   1.000
_cell.angle_alpha   90.00
_cell.angle_beta   90.00
_cell.angle_gamma   90.00
#
_symmetry.space_group_name_H-M   'P 1'
#
loop_
_entity.id
_entity.type
_entity.pdbx_description
1 polymer ?
#
loop_
_entity_poly.entity_id
_entity_poly.type
_entity_poly.pdbx_seq_one_letter_code
_entity_poly.pdbx_strand_id
1 'polypeptide(L)' 'MPQWLSNQLMRAFQNKNRRQIRLLNDSWFFYRTRRSQEEWPDTQLTDGPGKRKL' A
#
# COMPACT_ATOMS: atom_id res chain seq x y z
N MET A 1 -0.02 -4.70 -3.32
CA MET A 1 1.37 -4.24 -3.21
C MET A 1 1.55 -3.00 -4.07
N PRO A 2 2.32 -2.00 -3.64
CA PRO A 2 2.72 -0.88 -4.49
C PRO A 2 3.47 -1.37 -5.73
N GLN A 3 3.38 -0.61 -6.82
CA GLN A 3 4.03 -0.97 -8.09
C GLN A 3 5.55 -1.16 -7.93
N TRP A 4 6.20 -0.31 -7.12
CA TRP A 4 7.63 -0.41 -6.85
C TRP A 4 8.03 -1.74 -6.20
N LEU A 5 7.17 -2.30 -5.34
CA LEU A 5 7.43 -3.56 -4.64
C LEU A 5 7.21 -4.76 -5.57
N SER A 6 6.22 -4.67 -6.45
CA SER A 6 5.99 -5.66 -7.52
C SER A 6 7.19 -5.74 -8.47
N ASN A 7 7.72 -4.58 -8.90
CA ASN A 7 8.89 -4.52 -9.77
C ASN A 7 10.14 -5.12 -9.10
N GLN A 8 10.33 -4.88 -7.80
CA GLN A 8 11.44 -5.46 -7.01
C GLN A 8 11.32 -6.99 -6.90
N LEU A 9 10.12 -7.53 -6.65
CA LEU A 9 9.86 -8.97 -6.60
C LEU A 9 10.10 -9.65 -7.95
N MET A 10 9.67 -9.01 -9.04
CA MET A 10 9.88 -9.54 -10.39
C MET A 10 11.37 -9.68 -10.71
N ARG A 11 12.19 -8.68 -10.36
CA ARG A 11 13.65 -8.75 -10.54
C ARG A 11 14.29 -9.81 -9.63
N ALA A 12 13.85 -9.91 -8.38
CA ALA A 12 14.35 -10.94 -7.45
C ALA A 12 14.00 -12.37 -7.92
N PHE A 13 12.81 -12.55 -8.51
CA PHE A 13 12.35 -13.81 -9.09
C PHE A 13 13.18 -14.21 -10.31
N GLN A 14 13.43 -13.28 -11.25
CA GLN A 14 14.29 -13.51 -12.41
C GLN A 14 15.71 -13.92 -12.00
N ASN A 15 16.25 -13.30 -10.96
CA ASN A 15 17.57 -13.64 -10.40
C ASN A 15 17.56 -14.87 -9.47
N LYS A 16 16.42 -15.55 -9.32
CA LYS A 16 16.21 -16.67 -8.38
C LYS A 16 16.68 -16.39 -6.94
N ASN A 17 16.66 -15.12 -6.52
CA ASN A 17 17.12 -14.71 -5.20
C ASN A 17 16.02 -14.94 -4.15
N ARG A 18 15.95 -16.18 -3.64
CA ARG A 18 14.94 -16.59 -2.66
C ARG A 18 15.01 -15.80 -1.35
N ARG A 19 16.20 -15.31 -0.95
CA ARG A 19 16.37 -14.49 0.25
C ARG A 19 15.71 -13.12 0.08
N GLN A 20 15.93 -12.48 -1.06
CA GLN A 20 15.35 -11.18 -1.38
C GLN A 20 13.82 -11.27 -1.50
N ILE A 21 13.29 -12.35 -2.10
CA ILE A 21 11.83 -12.55 -2.18
C ILE A 21 11.20 -12.66 -0.79
N ARG A 22 11.82 -13.40 0.15
CA ARG A 22 11.34 -13.51 1.54
C ARG A 22 11.32 -12.14 2.23
N LEU A 23 12.43 -11.41 2.16
CA LEU A 23 12.53 -10.09 2.77
C LEU A 23 11.52 -9.09 2.20
N LEU A 24 11.28 -9.10 0.88
CA LEU A 24 10.30 -8.23 0.23
C LEU A 24 8.86 -8.59 0.63
N ASN A 25 8.56 -9.88 0.81
CA ASN A 25 7.26 -10.34 1.35
C ASN A 25 7.07 -9.92 2.80
N ASP A 26 8.10 -10.06 3.63
CA ASP A 26 8.06 -9.63 5.04
C ASP A 26 7.86 -8.11 5.13
N SER A 27 8.51 -7.35 4.25
CA SER A 27 8.37 -5.89 4.14
C SER A 27 6.93 -5.49 3.76
N TRP A 28 6.31 -6.23 2.83
CA TRP A 28 4.90 -6.02 2.48
C TRP A 28 3.97 -6.33 3.65
N PHE A 29 4.24 -7.42 4.37
CA PHE A 29 3.43 -7.81 5.51
C PHE A 29 3.42 -6.71 6.57
N PHE A 30 4.60 -6.19 6.93
CA PHE A 30 4.72 -5.06 7.86
C PHE A 30 4.01 -3.79 7.37
N TYR A 31 4.17 -3.47 6.08
CA TYR A 31 3.48 -2.32 5.47
C TYR A 31 1.96 -2.46 5.56
N ARG A 32 1.42 -3.66 5.27
CA ARG A 32 -0.01 -3.94 5.35
C ARG A 32 -0.52 -3.88 6.79
N THR A 33 0.17 -4.50 7.74
CA THR A 33 -0.23 -4.50 9.16
C THR A 33 -0.30 -3.09 9.74
N ARG A 34 0.62 -2.20 9.33
CA ARG A 34 0.58 -0.79 9.75
C ARG A 34 -0.57 -0.01 9.11
N ARG A 35 -0.84 -0.21 7.82
CA ARG A 35 -1.98 0.43 7.13
C ARG A 35 -3.32 -0.01 7.70
N SER A 36 -3.47 -1.27 8.09
CA SER A 36 -4.70 -1.78 8.72
C SER A 36 -4.94 -1.25 10.15
N GLN A 37 -3.93 -0.68 10.81
CA GLN A 37 -4.11 0.00 12.11
C GLN A 37 -4.35 1.51 12.00
N GLU A 38 -4.05 2.13 10.85
CA GLU A 38 -4.34 3.55 10.58
C GLU A 38 -5.73 3.78 9.96
N GLU A 39 -6.47 2.72 9.62
CA GLU A 39 -7.87 2.80 9.18
C GLU A 39 -8.84 2.73 10.38
N TRP A 40 -8.70 3.66 11.32
CA TRP A 40 -9.87 4.17 12.05
C TRP A 40 -10.23 5.52 11.42
N PRO A 41 -11.38 5.63 10.74
CA PRO A 41 -11.83 6.86 10.13
C PRO A 41 -12.37 7.74 11.25
N ASP A 42 -11.62 8.77 11.66
CA ASP A 42 -12.33 9.88 12.29
C ASP A 42 -13.12 10.60 11.21
N THR A 43 -14.36 10.85 11.56
CA THR A 43 -15.41 11.35 10.67
C THR A 43 -14.99 12.69 10.11
N GLN A 44 -14.89 12.82 8.79
CA GLN A 44 -15.04 14.11 8.11
C GLN A 44 -16.16 14.00 7.08
N LEU A 45 -17.37 13.78 7.60
CA LEU A 45 -18.59 14.33 7.03
C LEU A 45 -18.74 15.75 7.56
N THR A 46 -18.24 16.76 6.83
CA THR A 46 -18.88 18.09 6.74
C THR A 46 -18.54 18.73 5.40
N ASP A 47 -19.61 18.90 4.61
CA ASP A 47 -19.85 19.95 3.62
C ASP A 47 -19.17 19.88 2.25
N GLY A 48 -19.97 19.48 1.25
CA GLY A 48 -19.68 19.70 -0.15
C GLY A 48 -19.86 21.18 -0.56
N PRO A 49 -19.16 21.65 -1.61
CA PRO A 49 -19.52 22.89 -2.25
C PRO A 49 -20.67 22.61 -3.23
N GLY A 50 -21.84 23.15 -2.89
CA GLY A 50 -23.03 23.12 -3.72
C GLY A 50 -22.74 23.53 -5.17
N LYS A 51 -23.00 22.61 -6.09
CA LYS A 51 -23.26 22.94 -7.50
C LYS A 51 -24.61 23.63 -7.60
N ARG A 52 -24.75 24.91 -7.24
CA ARG A 52 -25.93 25.73 -7.57
C ARG A 52 -25.57 27.19 -7.89
N LYS A 53 -25.73 27.47 -9.19
CA LYS A 53 -26.04 28.71 -9.92
C LYS A 53 -26.09 30.04 -9.13
N LEU A 54 -25.28 31.00 -9.58
CA LEU A 54 -25.74 32.36 -9.91
C LEU A 54 -25.25 32.68 -11.32
#